data_AF-A0A4R4IFS4-F1
#
_entry.id   AF-A0A4R4IFS4-F1
#
_cell.length_a   1.000
_cell.length_b   1.000
_cell.length_c   1.000
_cell.angle_alpha   90.00
_cell.angle_beta   90.00
_cell.angle_gamma   90.00
#
_symmetry.space_group_name_H-M   'P 1'
#
loop_
_entity.id
_entity.type
_entity.pdbx_description
1 polymer ?
#
loop_
_entity_poly.entity_id
_entity_poly.type
_entity_poly.pdbx_seq_one_letter_code
_entity_poly.pdbx_strand_id
1 'polypeptide(L)' 'MLLDGPATTSEVCVATGIGSKSAGSLLASAHKQGRVLKRWFKKFHCDDGDDYSDVVLWVLPEHAAAWPEQERA' A
#
# COMPACT_ATOMS: atom_id res chain seq x y z
N MET A 1 -2.10 3.78 15.58
CA MET A 1 -1.77 5.07 14.93
C MET A 1 -1.20 4.73 13.56
N LEU A 2 -1.82 5.21 12.47
CA LEU A 2 -1.21 5.17 11.13
C LEU A 2 -0.07 6.19 11.16
N LEU A 3 1.13 5.73 11.53
CA LEU A 3 2.36 6.51 11.51
C LEU A 3 2.71 6.78 10.05
N ASP A 4 2.27 7.93 9.50
CA ASP A 4 2.76 8.66 8.30
C ASP A 4 3.52 7.87 7.22
N GLY A 5 3.11 6.63 6.96
CA GLY A 5 3.85 5.64 6.19
C GLY A 5 2.94 4.95 5.19
N PRO A 6 3.51 4.14 4.30
CA PRO A 6 2.73 3.39 3.34
C PRO A 6 1.73 2.49 4.05
N ALA A 7 0.55 2.33 3.46
CA ALA A 7 -0.45 1.41 3.95
C ALA A 7 -0.90 0.46 2.85
N THR A 8 -1.11 -0.80 3.20
CA THR A 8 -1.85 -1.75 2.38
C THR A 8 -3.35 -1.43 2.40
N THR A 9 -4.11 -1.91 1.41
CA THR A 9 -5.58 -1.79 1.43
C THR A 9 -6.18 -2.41 2.70
N SER A 10 -5.61 -3.51 3.21
CA SER A 10 -6.08 -4.18 4.43
C SER A 10 -5.90 -3.31 5.68
N GLU A 11 -4.75 -2.64 5.82
CA GLU A 11 -4.51 -1.71 6.93
C GLU A 11 -5.47 -0.52 6.89
N VAL A 12 -5.77 0.00 5.69
CA VAL A 12 -6.80 1.04 5.51
C VAL A 12 -8.16 0.52 5.96
N CYS A 13 -8.55 -0.70 5.58
CA CYS A 13 -9.82 -1.29 6.02
C CYS A 13 -9.92 -1.38 7.54
N VAL A 14 -8.86 -1.84 8.21
CA VAL A 14 -8.81 -1.95 9.67
C VAL A 14 -8.91 -0.57 10.33
N ALA A 15 -8.20 0.42 9.79
CA ALA A 15 -8.17 1.76 10.37
C ALA A 15 -9.48 2.54 10.18
N THR A 16 -10.17 2.36 9.05
CA THR A 16 -11.38 3.14 8.72
C THR A 16 -12.67 2.37 8.96
N GLY A 17 -12.61 1.06 9.23
CA GLY A 17 -13.78 0.19 9.39
C GLY A 17 -14.57 -0.04 8.10
N ILE A 18 -14.01 0.27 6.92
CA ILE A 18 -14.68 0.08 5.63
C ILE A 18 -14.28 -1.25 4.99
N GLY A 19 -15.20 -1.85 4.20
CA GLY A 19 -14.92 -3.08 3.48
C GLY A 19 -13.86 -2.91 2.38
N SER A 20 -13.13 -3.99 2.08
CA SER A 20 -12.02 -4.04 1.11
C SER A 20 -12.37 -3.46 -0.27
N LYS A 21 -13.56 -3.76 -0.80
CA LYS A 21 -14.01 -3.22 -2.09
C LYS A 21 -14.12 -1.68 -2.07
N SER A 22 -14.68 -1.12 -1.00
CA SER A 22 -14.84 0.32 -0.84
C SER A 22 -13.49 1.01 -0.61
N ALA A 23 -12.63 0.42 0.23
CA ALA A 23 -11.27 0.91 0.43
C ALA A 23 -10.48 0.94 -0.87
N GLY A 24 -10.49 -0.16 -1.63
CA GLY A 24 -9.81 -0.24 -2.92
C GLY A 24 -10.33 0.78 -3.94
N SER A 25 -11.64 1.03 -3.98
CA SER A 25 -12.23 2.05 -4.85
C SER A 25 -11.82 3.48 -4.45
N LEU A 26 -11.83 3.79 -3.15
CA LEU A 26 -11.37 5.07 -2.60
C LEU A 26 -9.90 5.34 -2.94
N LEU A 27 -9.04 4.35 -2.72
CA LEU A 27 -7.60 4.45 -2.98
C LEU A 27 -7.31 4.57 -4.48
N ALA A 28 -8.03 3.82 -5.32
CA ALA A 28 -7.91 3.95 -6.77
C ALA A 28 -8.35 5.35 -7.27
N SER A 29 -9.40 5.93 -6.66
CA SER A 29 -9.85 7.28 -6.98
C SER A 29 -8.84 8.34 -6.53
N ALA A 30 -8.34 8.22 -5.29
CA ALA A 30 -7.29 9.10 -4.76
C ALA A 30 -6.01 9.04 -5.61
N HIS A 31 -5.64 7.86 -6.08
CA HIS A 31 -4.50 7.67 -6.98
C HIS A 31 -4.70 8.37 -8.33
N LYS A 32 -5.88 8.26 -8.95
CA LYS A 32 -6.19 9.00 -10.18
C LYS A 32 -6.13 10.52 -10.00
N GLN A 33 -6.39 11.00 -8.79
CA GLN A 33 -6.31 12.41 -8.43
C GLN A 33 -4.89 12.85 -7.99
N GLY A 34 -3.90 11.94 -8.01
CA GLY A 34 -2.54 12.22 -7.56
C GLY A 34 -2.39 12.45 -6.04
N ARG A 35 -3.41 12.11 -5.25
CA ARG A 35 -3.40 12.29 -3.78
C ARG A 35 -2.64 11.18 -3.05
N VAL A 36 -2.51 10.02 -3.67
CA VAL A 36 -1.69 8.91 -3.20
C VAL A 36 -0.98 8.29 -4.39
N LEU A 37 0.19 7.71 -4.15
CA LEU A 37 0.96 6.93 -5.10
C LEU A 37 0.77 5.45 -4.81
N LYS A 38 0.77 4.64 -5.87
CA LYS A 38 0.74 3.18 -5.77
C LYS A 38 2.17 2.66 -5.91
N ARG A 39 2.66 1.90 -4.92
CA ARG A 39 3.99 1.30 -4.90
C ARG A 39 3.91 -0.20 -4.69
N TRP A 40 4.76 -0.95 -5.37
CA TRP A 40 4.91 -2.40 -5.18
C TRP A 40 6.02 -2.66 -4.18
N PHE A 41 5.83 -3.66 -3.32
CA PHE A 41 6.82 -4.04 -2.33
C PHE A 41 6.82 -5.56 -2.18
N LYS A 42 8.00 -6.16 -2.09
CA LYS A 42 8.13 -7.59 -1.79
C LYS A 42 8.10 -7.80 -0.29
N LYS A 43 7.01 -8.40 0.20
CA LYS A 43 6.93 -8.81 1.61
C LYS A 43 7.56 -10.19 1.75
N PHE A 44 8.60 -10.26 2.57
CA PHE A 44 9.23 -11.52 2.96
C PHE A 44 8.32 -12.26 3.96
N HIS A 45 8.04 -13.54 3.69
CA HIS A 45 7.33 -14.43 4.60
C HIS A 45 8.34 -15.34 5.29
N CYS A 46 8.61 -15.10 6.59
CA CYS A 46 9.60 -15.88 7.34
C CYS A 46 9.21 -17.34 7.58
N ASP A 47 7.92 -17.69 7.48
CA ASP A 47 7.40 -18.98 7.92
C ASP A 47 7.43 -20.11 6.86
N ASP A 48 7.55 -19.78 5.56
CA ASP A 48 7.41 -20.74 4.45
C ASP A 48 8.68 -20.90 3.57
N GLY A 49 9.83 -20.33 3.98
CA GLY A 49 11.07 -20.32 3.19
C GLY A 49 11.31 -18.99 2.47
N ASP A 50 12.08 -18.99 1.37
CA ASP A 50 12.35 -17.80 0.53
C ASP A 50 11.12 -17.40 -0.33
N ASP A 51 9.92 -17.37 0.26
CA ASP A 51 8.70 -17.03 -0.44
C ASP A 51 8.39 -15.53 -0.29
N TYR A 52 8.25 -14.85 -1.43
CA TYR A 52 8.03 -13.41 -1.51
C TYR A 52 6.66 -13.15 -2.14
N SER A 53 5.83 -12.37 -1.46
CA SER A 53 4.57 -11.89 -2.00
C SER A 53 4.65 -10.42 -2.38
N ASP A 54 4.23 -10.09 -3.60
CA ASP A 54 4.05 -8.71 -4.03
C ASP A 54 2.85 -8.09 -3.31
N VAL A 55 3.10 -7.07 -2.50
CA VAL A 55 2.06 -6.27 -1.86
C VAL A 55 2.04 -4.86 -2.45
N VAL A 56 0.82 -4.32 -2.54
CA VAL A 56 0.61 -2.93 -2.95
C VAL A 56 0.54 -2.05 -1.72
N LEU A 57 1.36 -1.02 -1.72
CA LEU A 57 1.40 0.05 -0.74
C LEU A 57 0.88 1.35 -1.34
N TRP A 58 0.05 2.05 -0.58
CA TRP A 58 -0.45 3.38 -0.89
C TRP A 58 0.35 4.40 -0.09
N VAL A 59 0.98 5.34 -0.79
CA VAL A 59 1.95 6.28 -0.22
C VAL A 59 1.49 7.71 -0.45
N LEU A 60 1.62 8.58 0.53
CA LEU A 60 1.38 10.01 0.34
C LEU A 60 2.52 10.62 -0.51
N PRO A 61 2.23 11.57 -1.42
CA PRO A 61 3.24 12.19 -2.28
C PRO A 61 4.43 12.77 -1.52
N GLU A 62 4.20 13.37 -0.35
CA GLU A 62 5.24 13.91 0.54
C GLU A 62 6.22 12.85 1.06
N HIS A 63 5.84 11.58 1.07
CA HIS A 63 6.68 10.47 1.52
C HIS A 63 7.24 9.64 0.36
N ALA A 64 6.97 10.02 -0.88
CA ALA A 64 7.38 9.28 -2.07
C ALA A 64 8.89 9.05 -2.15
N ALA A 65 9.70 10.01 -1.66
CA ALA A 65 11.15 9.90 -1.65
C ALA A 65 11.68 8.82 -0.70
N ALA A 66 10.97 8.56 0.41
CA ALA A 66 11.31 7.50 1.36
C ALA A 66 10.84 6.11 0.88
N TRP A 67 9.91 6.08 -0.09
CA TRP A 67 9.29 4.86 -0.61
C TRP A 67 9.38 4.83 -2.14
N PRO A 68 10.59 4.65 -2.70
CA PRO A 68 10.80 4.60 -4.14
C PRO A 68 10.04 3.44 -4.77
N GLU A 69 9.67 3.61 -6.04
CA GLU A 69 9.05 2.53 -6.81
C GLU A 69 10.01 1.37 -6.97
N GLN A 70 9.56 0.18 -6.60
CA GLN A 70 10.26 -1.05 -6.93
C GLN A 70 9.68 -1.60 -8.23
N GLU A 71 10.55 -2.01 -9.16
CA GLU A 71 10.12 -2.71 -10.36
C GLU A 71 9.44 -4.03 -9.98
N ARG A 72 8.31 -4.29 -10.61
CA ARG A 72 7.61 -5.58 -10.49
C ARG A 72 8.40 -6.60 -11.30
N ALA A 73 8.95 -7.61 -10.62
CA ALA A 73 9.63 -8.75 -11.25
C ALA A 73 8.62 -9.68 -11.95
#